data_AF-A0A9W4WRT0-F1
#
_entry.id   AF-A0A9W4WRT0-F1
#
_cell.length_a   1.000
_cell.length_b   1.000
_cell.length_c   1.000
_cell.angle_alpha   90.00
_cell.angle_beta   90.00
_cell.angle_gamma   90.00
#
_symmetry.space_group_name_H-M   'P 1'
#
loop_
_entity.id
_entity.type
_entity.pdbx_description
1 polymer ?
#
loop_
_entity_poly.entity_id
_entity_poly.type
_entity_poly.pdbx_seq_one_letter_code
_entity_poly.pdbx_strand_id
1 'polypeptide(L)'
;MGHDLSKYVDPIIVVINALVEKESTNSKGLSSNRTTTIAPNYNSGELDSSLDVTTLISTLLEDAERKFKSKDYTSYVSLLQQTSNLGSAFAAAKLGSIYLHGLQNSSASKTSSFKDIISSDCELSAQNYFLALKLINLINYTLWDMNLILEVIIGITELYRYQLDRESDFELWDDGITILKQFDSTLNESQFIRFQTHENNQLRKALRVHILFNLANTKELDRDFVDALRIYQDCENIGLTSISFSADKLIKKSHTKVRLLQKNFEKGIPNVLPICVQCDFEPKDTKEIWKLLVCAKCQQKFNYYTKNLPPHDYFQKYIWERLSLISFEHDKCVFEYVVDPKDCNSFGGIHGGFIASLIDIVSSAVIVVFQDKYFKSGGVSTDMAISYVSAARAEDTLLIESMVFKIGKSLTNTHTILKQKNSGKVIAMGQHTKFNVDSKI
;
A
#
# COMPACT_ATOMS: atom_id res chain seq x y z
N MET A 1 -38.33 1.47 1.43
CA MET A 1 -38.85 0.66 2.55
C MET A 1 -38.46 1.39 3.82
N GLY A 2 -39.41 1.69 4.71
CA GLY A 2 -39.12 2.45 5.93
C GLY A 2 -38.26 1.61 6.87
N HIS A 3 -37.04 2.05 7.11
CA HIS A 3 -36.18 1.49 8.15
C HIS A 3 -36.56 2.14 9.48
N ASP A 4 -36.89 1.30 10.46
CA ASP A 4 -37.14 1.68 11.84
C ASP A 4 -35.84 2.23 12.46
N LEU A 5 -35.78 3.57 12.60
CA LEU A 5 -34.60 4.31 13.06
C LEU A 5 -34.28 4.08 14.54
N SER A 6 -35.21 3.49 15.31
CA SER A 6 -35.02 3.22 16.75
C SER A 6 -33.93 2.20 17.07
N LYS A 7 -33.47 1.44 16.07
CA LYS A 7 -32.42 0.42 16.22
C LYS A 7 -31.00 0.97 16.07
N TYR A 8 -30.84 2.24 15.69
CA TYR A 8 -29.56 2.90 15.43
C TYR A 8 -29.18 3.90 16.55
N VAL A 9 -29.76 3.75 17.75
CA VAL A 9 -29.32 4.48 18.93
C VAL A 9 -27.94 3.94 19.33
N ASP A 10 -26.94 4.78 19.19
CA ASP A 10 -25.52 4.49 19.30
C ASP A 10 -25.15 3.90 20.69
N PRO A 11 -24.48 2.73 20.77
CA PRO A 11 -24.00 2.17 22.05
C PRO A 11 -22.98 3.07 22.78
N ILE A 12 -22.42 4.08 22.08
CA ILE A 12 -21.57 5.13 22.66
C ILE A 12 -22.26 5.83 23.84
N ILE A 13 -23.58 6.02 23.78
CA ILE A 13 -24.30 6.84 24.76
C ILE A 13 -24.46 6.12 26.10
N VAL A 14 -24.60 4.79 26.08
CA VAL A 14 -24.63 3.98 27.31
C VAL A 14 -23.28 4.01 28.02
N VAL A 15 -22.18 4.06 27.26
CA VAL A 15 -20.81 4.07 27.80
C VAL A 15 -20.40 5.47 28.28
N ILE A 16 -20.75 6.54 27.55
CA ILE A 16 -20.53 7.92 27.99
C ILE A 16 -21.32 8.21 29.28
N ASN A 17 -22.59 7.78 29.37
CA ASN A 17 -23.36 7.94 30.60
C ASN A 17 -22.78 7.13 31.78
N ALA A 18 -22.25 5.92 31.54
CA ALA A 18 -21.58 5.12 32.57
C ALA A 18 -20.22 5.69 33.02
N LEU A 19 -19.55 6.50 32.18
CA LEU A 19 -18.31 7.21 32.52
C LEU A 19 -18.59 8.54 33.23
N VAL A 20 -19.64 9.27 32.82
CA VAL A 20 -20.10 10.51 33.48
C VAL A 20 -20.68 10.22 34.88
N GLU A 21 -21.40 9.11 35.06
CA GLU A 21 -21.85 8.67 36.38
C GLU A 21 -20.68 8.28 37.31
N LYS A 22 -19.57 7.77 36.77
CA LYS A 22 -18.35 7.48 37.55
C LYS A 22 -17.57 8.74 37.91
N GLU A 23 -17.51 9.74 37.03
CA GLU A 23 -16.81 11.01 37.28
C GLU A 23 -17.60 11.96 38.20
N SER A 24 -18.93 11.86 38.25
CA SER A 24 -19.77 12.65 39.18
C SER A 24 -19.57 12.32 40.67
N THR A 25 -18.80 11.27 41.00
CA THR A 25 -18.42 10.95 42.39
C THR A 25 -17.06 11.50 42.82
N ASN A 26 -16.28 12.12 41.94
CA ASN A 26 -14.99 12.70 42.32
C ASN A 26 -14.68 14.04 41.62
N SER A 27 -14.69 15.08 42.45
CA SER A 27 -14.02 16.38 42.31
C SER A 27 -14.72 17.52 41.56
N LYS A 28 -14.82 18.63 42.29
CA LYS A 28 -15.25 19.96 41.88
C LYS A 28 -14.12 20.67 41.11
N GLY A 29 -14.48 21.44 40.07
CA GLY A 29 -13.80 22.71 39.79
C GLY A 29 -13.15 22.87 38.40
N LEU A 30 -13.77 23.76 37.62
CA LEU A 30 -13.20 24.67 36.60
C LEU A 30 -12.68 24.15 35.25
N SER A 31 -13.51 24.49 34.25
CA SER A 31 -13.22 25.39 33.11
C SER A 31 -12.92 24.78 31.74
N SER A 32 -13.82 25.16 30.82
CA SER A 32 -13.65 25.38 29.38
C SER A 32 -12.58 24.56 28.65
N ASN A 33 -13.02 23.51 27.96
CA ASN A 33 -12.27 22.99 26.82
C ASN A 33 -13.01 23.31 25.54
N ARG A 34 -12.39 24.22 24.77
CA ARG A 34 -12.64 24.44 23.34
C ARG A 34 -12.67 23.10 22.62
N THR A 35 -13.80 22.77 22.04
CA THR A 35 -13.93 21.67 21.07
C THR A 35 -13.18 22.09 19.80
N THR A 36 -11.97 21.59 19.60
CA THR A 36 -11.29 21.67 18.30
C THR A 36 -12.08 20.82 17.30
N THR A 37 -12.72 21.49 16.35
CA THR A 37 -13.57 20.91 15.31
C THR A 37 -12.76 20.03 14.36
N ILE A 38 -13.16 18.76 14.19
CA ILE A 38 -12.59 17.78 13.24
C ILE A 38 -13.34 17.80 11.89
N ALA A 39 -14.48 18.51 11.82
CA ALA A 39 -15.31 18.61 10.63
C ALA A 39 -14.86 19.74 9.68
N PRO A 40 -15.18 19.66 8.37
CA PRO A 40 -15.07 20.82 7.48
C PRO A 40 -15.96 21.94 8.03
N ASN A 41 -15.44 23.16 8.03
CA ASN A 41 -15.93 24.25 8.86
C ASN A 41 -17.27 24.82 8.32
N TYR A 42 -18.40 24.26 8.78
CA TYR A 42 -19.75 24.72 8.44
C TYR A 42 -20.47 25.27 9.69
N ASN A 43 -20.19 26.53 10.06
CA ASN A 43 -20.86 27.20 11.18
C ASN A 43 -21.99 28.11 10.69
N SER A 44 -23.24 27.72 10.92
CA SER A 44 -24.38 28.65 11.06
C SER A 44 -25.60 27.94 11.68
N GLY A 45 -25.77 27.99 13.00
CA GLY A 45 -27.00 27.58 13.66
C GLY A 45 -26.90 27.60 15.19
N GLU A 46 -27.81 28.33 15.85
CA GLU A 46 -27.96 28.34 17.30
C GLU A 46 -28.48 26.99 17.79
N LEU A 47 -27.76 26.34 18.71
CA LEU A 47 -28.16 25.08 19.36
C LEU A 47 -29.03 25.34 20.60
N ASP A 48 -30.10 24.57 20.76
CA ASP A 48 -30.92 24.54 21.97
C ASP A 48 -30.21 23.71 23.07
N SER A 49 -29.70 24.38 24.10
CA SER A 49 -28.81 23.83 25.14
C SER A 49 -29.48 22.89 26.16
N SER A 50 -30.71 22.45 25.90
CA SER A 50 -31.57 21.76 26.88
C SER A 50 -31.76 20.24 26.65
N LEU A 51 -31.29 19.70 25.51
CA LEU A 51 -31.44 18.30 25.12
C LEU A 51 -30.11 17.53 25.24
N ASP A 52 -30.16 16.27 25.70
CA ASP A 52 -29.02 15.35 25.59
C ASP A 52 -28.65 15.15 24.10
N VAL A 53 -27.35 15.08 23.79
CA VAL A 53 -26.81 15.03 22.43
C VAL A 53 -27.41 13.87 21.63
N THR A 54 -27.70 12.75 22.31
CA THR A 54 -28.41 11.59 21.75
C THR A 54 -29.78 11.96 21.19
N THR A 55 -30.60 12.59 22.03
CA THR A 55 -31.97 12.96 21.70
C THR A 55 -31.92 14.00 20.59
N LEU A 56 -30.99 14.96 20.68
CA LEU A 56 -30.77 15.95 19.65
C LEU A 56 -30.41 15.34 18.29
N ILE A 57 -29.46 14.40 18.24
CA ILE A 57 -29.09 13.70 16.98
C ILE A 57 -30.30 12.97 16.40
N SER A 58 -31.06 12.24 17.22
CA SER A 58 -32.24 11.52 16.74
C SER A 58 -33.30 12.46 16.17
N THR A 59 -33.59 13.58 16.85
CA THR A 59 -34.55 14.59 16.38
C THR A 59 -34.07 15.24 15.09
N LEU A 60 -32.79 15.60 14.98
CA LEU A 60 -32.25 16.21 13.75
C LEU A 60 -32.31 15.25 12.56
N LEU A 61 -32.10 13.95 12.76
CA LEU A 61 -32.24 12.93 11.71
C LEU A 61 -33.70 12.75 11.28
N GLU A 62 -34.64 12.74 12.22
CA GLU A 62 -36.07 12.69 11.91
C GLU A 62 -36.52 13.93 11.12
N ASP A 63 -36.02 15.10 11.50
CA ASP A 63 -36.28 16.36 10.81
C ASP A 63 -35.69 16.37 9.41
N ALA A 64 -34.46 15.88 9.26
CA ALA A 64 -33.81 15.71 7.97
C ALA A 64 -34.65 14.80 7.05
N GLU A 65 -35.13 13.67 7.55
CA GLU A 65 -35.99 12.75 6.79
C GLU A 65 -37.33 13.40 6.39
N ARG A 66 -37.92 14.22 7.26
CA ARG A 66 -39.11 15.03 6.92
C ARG A 66 -38.79 16.02 5.79
N LYS A 67 -37.64 16.69 5.85
CA LYS A 67 -37.19 17.64 4.81
C LYS A 67 -36.94 16.94 3.48
N PHE A 68 -36.30 15.77 3.48
CA PHE A 68 -36.11 14.93 2.31
C PHE A 68 -37.45 14.56 1.65
N LYS A 69 -38.43 14.08 2.42
CA LYS A 69 -39.77 13.74 1.92
C LYS A 69 -40.51 14.95 1.35
N SER A 70 -40.32 16.12 1.95
CA SER A 70 -40.89 17.39 1.46
C SER A 70 -40.13 18.00 0.27
N LYS A 71 -39.06 17.36 -0.21
CA LYS A 71 -38.18 17.82 -1.29
C LYS A 71 -37.43 19.14 -1.01
N ASP A 72 -37.29 19.50 0.27
CA ASP A 72 -36.50 20.63 0.74
C ASP A 72 -35.05 20.17 0.96
N TYR A 73 -34.33 19.98 -0.14
CA TYR A 73 -32.99 19.39 -0.12
C TYR A 73 -31.93 20.28 0.53
N THR A 74 -32.10 21.60 0.45
CA THR A 74 -31.18 22.55 1.11
C THR A 74 -31.25 22.39 2.63
N SER A 75 -32.45 22.38 3.20
CA SER A 75 -32.61 22.17 4.64
C SER A 75 -32.22 20.75 5.06
N TYR A 76 -32.49 19.75 4.21
CA TYR A 76 -32.06 18.37 4.44
C TYR A 76 -30.54 18.25 4.58
N VAL A 77 -29.76 18.80 3.64
CA VAL A 77 -28.30 18.79 3.72
C VAL A 77 -27.79 19.58 4.92
N SER A 78 -28.39 20.74 5.21
CA SER A 78 -28.00 21.54 6.37
C SER A 78 -28.18 20.78 7.70
N LEU A 79 -29.30 20.08 7.86
CA LEU A 79 -29.56 19.26 9.04
C LEU A 79 -28.58 18.08 9.13
N LEU A 80 -28.27 17.42 8.00
CA LEU A 80 -27.25 16.37 7.97
C LEU A 80 -25.85 16.89 8.31
N GLN A 81 -25.46 18.08 7.84
CA GLN A 81 -24.19 18.71 8.18
C GLN A 81 -24.11 19.01 9.69
N GLN A 82 -25.16 19.59 10.27
CA GLN A 82 -25.25 19.82 11.71
C GLN A 82 -25.15 18.52 12.49
N THR A 83 -25.87 17.47 12.07
CA THR A 83 -25.86 16.17 12.73
C THR A 83 -24.50 15.47 12.61
N SER A 84 -23.84 15.59 11.47
CA SER A 84 -22.48 15.09 11.23
C SER A 84 -21.47 15.80 12.15
N ASN A 85 -21.59 17.13 12.31
CA ASN A 85 -20.75 17.91 13.22
C ASN A 85 -20.93 17.51 14.70
N LEU A 86 -22.09 16.96 15.07
CA LEU A 86 -22.35 16.39 16.39
C LEU A 86 -21.79 14.97 16.57
N GLY A 87 -21.13 14.40 15.54
CA GLY A 87 -20.46 13.11 15.59
C GLY A 87 -21.23 11.94 14.98
N SER A 88 -22.34 12.19 14.27
CA SER A 88 -23.10 11.11 13.62
C SER A 88 -22.40 10.61 12.36
N ALA A 89 -21.81 9.41 12.44
CA ALA A 89 -21.24 8.72 11.28
C ALA A 89 -22.28 8.44 10.19
N PHE A 90 -23.54 8.19 10.58
CA PHE A 90 -24.65 7.98 9.64
C PHE A 90 -24.92 9.24 8.81
N ALA A 91 -24.99 10.41 9.46
CA ALA A 91 -25.20 11.67 8.75
C ALA A 91 -24.05 11.98 7.78
N ALA A 92 -22.80 11.73 8.21
CA ALA A 92 -21.62 11.85 7.36
C ALA A 92 -21.69 10.90 6.15
N ALA A 93 -22.07 9.62 6.35
CA ALA A 93 -22.23 8.65 5.26
C ALA A 93 -23.30 9.09 4.25
N LYS A 94 -24.43 9.63 4.72
CA LYS A 94 -25.50 10.15 3.86
C LYS A 94 -25.05 11.36 3.06
N LEU A 95 -24.32 12.29 3.66
CA LEU A 95 -23.71 13.41 2.93
C LEU A 95 -22.75 12.90 1.84
N GLY A 96 -21.91 11.90 2.17
CA GLY A 96 -21.03 11.25 1.20
C GLY A 96 -21.78 10.74 -0.03
N SER A 97 -22.90 10.03 0.18
CA SER A 97 -23.74 9.52 -0.91
C SER A 97 -24.45 10.61 -1.71
N ILE A 98 -24.92 11.66 -1.04
CA ILE A 98 -25.56 12.82 -1.68
C ILE A 98 -24.59 13.51 -2.62
N TYR A 99 -23.37 13.81 -2.16
CA TYR A 99 -22.36 14.45 -3.01
C TYR A 99 -21.83 13.50 -4.10
N LEU A 100 -21.88 12.19 -3.89
CA LEU A 100 -21.50 11.21 -4.91
C LEU A 100 -22.44 11.22 -6.13
N HIS A 101 -23.75 11.28 -5.88
CA HIS A 101 -24.77 11.11 -6.92
C HIS A 101 -25.47 12.41 -7.35
N GLY A 102 -25.38 13.45 -6.52
CA GLY A 102 -26.21 14.64 -6.61
C GLY A 102 -27.67 14.38 -6.20
N LEU A 103 -28.43 15.44 -5.99
CA LEU A 103 -29.88 15.39 -5.72
C LEU A 103 -30.61 16.36 -6.64
N GLN A 104 -31.63 15.86 -7.34
CA GLN A 104 -32.48 16.65 -8.23
C GLN A 104 -33.96 16.33 -8.03
N ASN A 105 -34.80 17.36 -8.10
CA ASN A 105 -36.25 17.20 -8.16
C ASN A 105 -36.68 16.85 -9.59
N SER A 106 -37.15 15.63 -9.81
CA SER A 106 -37.73 15.15 -11.08
C SER A 106 -39.00 15.89 -11.54
N SER A 107 -39.45 16.90 -10.78
CA SER A 107 -40.61 17.77 -11.05
C SER A 107 -40.23 19.22 -11.38
N ALA A 108 -38.93 19.54 -11.41
CA ALA A 108 -38.43 20.88 -11.67
C ALA A 108 -38.52 21.24 -13.17
N SER A 109 -39.60 21.93 -13.53
CA SER A 109 -39.68 22.74 -14.76
C SER A 109 -38.47 23.67 -14.88
N LYS A 110 -38.05 23.95 -16.13
CA LYS A 110 -36.91 24.80 -16.56
C LYS A 110 -36.91 26.26 -16.03
N THR A 111 -37.78 26.58 -15.08
CA THR A 111 -37.95 27.91 -14.48
C THR A 111 -37.88 27.91 -12.95
N SER A 112 -37.64 26.78 -12.30
CA SER A 112 -37.42 26.73 -10.84
C SER A 112 -35.99 27.17 -10.49
N SER A 113 -35.87 27.99 -9.44
CA SER A 113 -34.61 28.59 -8.99
C SER A 113 -33.51 27.55 -8.80
N PHE A 114 -32.27 27.90 -9.15
CA PHE A 114 -31.03 27.13 -8.92
C PHE A 114 -30.79 26.62 -7.47
N LYS A 115 -31.68 26.93 -6.51
CA LYS A 115 -31.57 26.55 -5.09
C LYS A 115 -31.90 25.08 -4.78
N ASP A 116 -32.57 24.35 -5.67
CA ASP A 116 -33.08 23.01 -5.36
C ASP A 116 -32.29 21.87 -6.01
N ILE A 117 -31.10 22.17 -6.53
CA ILE A 117 -30.19 21.19 -7.16
C ILE A 117 -28.92 21.11 -6.33
N ILE A 118 -28.63 19.93 -5.80
CA ILE A 118 -27.31 19.64 -5.22
C ILE A 118 -26.50 18.94 -6.30
N SER A 119 -25.44 19.60 -6.77
CA SER A 119 -24.49 19.01 -7.72
C SER A 119 -23.67 17.91 -7.05
N SER A 120 -23.24 16.95 -7.87
CA SER A 120 -22.22 15.99 -7.43
C SER A 120 -20.88 16.70 -7.21
N ASP A 121 -20.18 16.31 -6.16
CA ASP A 121 -18.87 16.82 -5.75
C ASP A 121 -18.06 15.65 -5.16
N CYS A 122 -17.07 15.18 -5.90
CA CYS A 122 -16.28 14.00 -5.52
C CYS A 122 -15.40 14.25 -4.29
N GLU A 123 -14.90 15.48 -4.12
CA GLU A 123 -14.05 15.86 -2.99
C GLU A 123 -14.88 15.89 -1.70
N LEU A 124 -16.02 16.59 -1.71
CA LEU A 124 -16.94 16.61 -0.57
C LEU A 124 -17.49 15.21 -0.26
N SER A 125 -17.75 14.40 -1.28
CA SER A 125 -18.17 13.01 -1.10
C SER A 125 -17.10 12.20 -0.35
N ALA A 126 -15.85 12.24 -0.82
CA ALA A 126 -14.73 11.55 -0.21
C ALA A 126 -14.50 11.99 1.24
N GLN A 127 -14.46 13.30 1.49
CA GLN A 127 -14.25 13.85 2.83
C GLN A 127 -15.33 13.39 3.81
N ASN A 128 -16.61 13.37 3.40
CA ASN A 128 -17.70 12.92 4.25
C ASN A 128 -17.66 11.41 4.51
N TYR A 129 -17.30 10.58 3.52
CA TYR A 129 -17.09 9.15 3.74
C TYR A 129 -15.90 8.88 4.67
N PHE A 130 -14.80 9.62 4.53
CA PHE A 130 -13.64 9.49 5.41
C PHE A 130 -13.99 9.94 6.84
N LEU A 131 -14.76 11.00 7.00
CA LEU A 131 -15.28 11.43 8.30
C LEU A 131 -16.16 10.34 8.93
N ALA A 132 -17.06 9.72 8.16
CA ALA A 132 -17.89 8.62 8.66
C ALA A 132 -17.04 7.46 9.18
N LEU A 133 -16.03 7.01 8.42
CA LEU A 133 -15.13 5.94 8.87
C LEU A 133 -14.29 6.36 10.08
N LYS A 134 -13.79 7.60 10.13
CA LYS A 134 -13.04 8.12 11.28
C LYS A 134 -13.91 8.11 12.54
N LEU A 135 -15.16 8.57 12.46
CA LEU A 135 -16.12 8.54 13.57
C LEU A 135 -16.41 7.11 14.02
N ILE A 136 -16.64 6.17 13.09
CA ILE A 136 -16.85 4.76 13.41
C ILE A 136 -15.62 4.15 14.10
N ASN A 137 -14.42 4.53 13.69
CA ASN A 137 -13.19 4.01 14.28
C ASN A 137 -12.95 4.49 15.74
N LEU A 138 -13.66 5.52 16.19
CA LEU A 138 -13.68 5.92 17.60
C LEU A 138 -14.56 5.00 18.46
N ILE A 139 -15.42 4.19 17.83
CA ILE A 139 -16.32 3.25 18.48
C ILE A 139 -15.59 1.91 18.64
N ASN A 140 -15.81 1.24 19.77
CA ASN A 140 -15.35 -0.13 19.96
C ASN A 140 -15.91 -1.03 18.85
N TYR A 141 -15.05 -1.83 18.21
CA TYR A 141 -15.43 -2.66 17.06
C TYR A 141 -16.53 -3.69 17.34
N THR A 142 -16.78 -4.01 18.61
CA THR A 142 -17.89 -4.89 19.03
C THR A 142 -19.26 -4.26 18.84
N LEU A 143 -19.31 -2.93 18.68
CA LEU A 143 -20.51 -2.11 18.55
C LEU A 143 -20.66 -1.52 17.14
N TRP A 144 -19.79 -1.90 16.21
CA TRP A 144 -19.82 -1.40 14.84
C TRP A 144 -21.10 -1.80 14.11
N ASP A 145 -21.74 -0.82 13.47
CA ASP A 145 -22.75 -1.07 12.45
C ASP A 145 -22.07 -1.49 11.14
N MET A 146 -21.99 -2.79 10.93
CA MET A 146 -21.36 -3.39 9.76
C MET A 146 -22.06 -3.02 8.44
N ASN A 147 -23.36 -2.71 8.46
CA ASN A 147 -24.08 -2.29 7.26
C ASN A 147 -23.72 -0.86 6.88
N LEU A 148 -23.63 0.03 7.86
CA LEU A 148 -23.20 1.41 7.64
C LEU A 148 -21.76 1.47 7.11
N ILE A 149 -20.84 0.69 7.69
CA ILE A 149 -19.46 0.59 7.19
C ILE A 149 -19.47 0.10 5.73
N LEU A 150 -20.33 -0.87 5.41
CA LEU A 150 -20.41 -1.42 4.05
C LEU A 150 -20.94 -0.38 3.05
N GLU A 151 -21.96 0.39 3.41
CA GLU A 151 -22.48 1.49 2.60
C GLU A 151 -21.36 2.52 2.29
N VAL A 152 -20.61 2.92 3.32
CA VAL A 152 -19.52 3.90 3.19
C VAL A 152 -18.38 3.36 2.31
N ILE A 153 -17.93 2.13 2.55
CA ILE A 153 -16.83 1.53 1.78
C ILE A 153 -17.24 1.24 0.33
N ILE A 154 -18.51 0.91 0.07
CA ILE A 154 -19.04 0.83 -1.30
C ILE A 154 -18.92 2.20 -1.98
N GLY A 155 -19.32 3.29 -1.32
CA GLY A 155 -19.20 4.65 -1.84
C GLY A 155 -17.76 5.04 -2.16
N ILE A 156 -16.81 4.75 -1.26
CA ILE A 156 -15.37 4.96 -1.52
C ILE A 156 -14.89 4.15 -2.72
N THR A 157 -15.36 2.90 -2.85
CA THR A 157 -15.02 2.05 -4.00
C THR A 157 -15.57 2.62 -5.32
N GLU A 158 -16.70 3.31 -5.29
CA GLU A 158 -17.25 3.98 -6.46
C GLU A 158 -16.40 5.19 -6.85
N LEU A 159 -16.04 6.03 -5.86
CA LEU A 159 -15.15 7.17 -6.04
C LEU A 159 -13.85 6.76 -6.73
N TYR A 160 -13.15 5.77 -6.18
CA TYR A 160 -11.83 5.32 -6.69
C TYR A 160 -11.91 4.68 -8.07
N ARG A 161 -13.08 4.20 -8.47
CA ARG A 161 -13.21 3.49 -9.75
C ARG A 161 -13.66 4.38 -10.89
N TYR A 162 -14.35 5.47 -10.59
CA TYR A 162 -15.08 6.23 -11.60
C TYR A 162 -15.00 7.74 -11.48
N GLN A 163 -14.65 8.30 -10.32
CA GLN A 163 -14.69 9.75 -10.10
C GLN A 163 -13.34 10.37 -9.78
N LEU A 164 -12.49 9.68 -9.01
CA LEU A 164 -11.14 10.15 -8.69
C LEU A 164 -10.12 9.63 -9.71
N ASP A 165 -9.12 10.46 -9.99
CA ASP A 165 -7.94 10.10 -10.76
C ASP A 165 -6.73 9.95 -9.83
N ARG A 166 -5.97 8.86 -10.01
CA ARG A 166 -4.86 8.53 -9.11
C ARG A 166 -3.71 9.52 -9.21
N GLU A 167 -3.47 10.14 -10.37
CA GLU A 167 -2.36 11.07 -10.56
C GLU A 167 -2.72 12.46 -10.05
N SER A 168 -3.95 12.95 -10.27
CA SER A 168 -4.37 14.28 -9.80
C SER A 168 -4.76 14.32 -8.33
N ASP A 169 -5.43 13.27 -7.83
CA ASP A 169 -6.08 13.28 -6.52
C ASP A 169 -5.32 12.44 -5.47
N PHE A 170 -4.01 12.27 -5.67
CA PHE A 170 -3.20 11.31 -4.92
C PHE A 170 -3.25 11.49 -3.40
N GLU A 171 -3.29 12.73 -2.88
CA GLU A 171 -3.36 13.02 -1.44
C GLU A 171 -4.67 12.51 -0.83
N LEU A 172 -5.81 12.91 -1.42
CA LEU A 172 -7.14 12.47 -1.01
C LEU A 172 -7.29 10.94 -1.14
N TRP A 173 -6.69 10.37 -2.18
CA TRP A 173 -6.66 8.93 -2.41
C TRP A 173 -5.84 8.20 -1.32
N ASP A 174 -4.63 8.67 -1.00
CA ASP A 174 -3.77 8.04 0.00
C ASP A 174 -4.34 8.13 1.42
N ASP A 175 -5.04 9.22 1.74
CA ASP A 175 -5.79 9.37 2.98
C ASP A 175 -6.85 8.28 3.14
N GLY A 176 -7.67 8.07 2.10
CA GLY A 176 -8.69 7.03 2.13
C GLY A 176 -8.08 5.62 2.18
N ILE A 177 -7.02 5.35 1.42
CA ILE A 177 -6.29 4.07 1.48
C ILE A 177 -5.75 3.79 2.89
N THR A 178 -5.25 4.82 3.58
CA THR A 178 -4.77 4.69 4.97
C THR A 178 -5.90 4.28 5.92
N ILE A 179 -7.07 4.91 5.80
CA ILE A 179 -8.25 4.55 6.60
C ILE A 179 -8.71 3.11 6.28
N LEU A 180 -8.80 2.75 4.99
CA LEU A 180 -9.22 1.40 4.58
C LEU A 180 -8.27 0.32 5.13
N LYS A 181 -6.95 0.56 5.14
CA LYS A 181 -5.96 -0.35 5.75
C LYS A 181 -6.18 -0.54 7.25
N GLN A 182 -6.51 0.53 7.98
CA GLN A 182 -6.83 0.44 9.41
C GLN A 182 -8.05 -0.46 9.63
N PHE A 183 -9.12 -0.27 8.84
CA PHE A 183 -10.30 -1.12 8.92
C PHE A 183 -10.00 -2.59 8.55
N ASP A 184 -9.25 -2.88 7.48
CA ASP A 184 -8.91 -4.27 7.14
C ASP A 184 -8.07 -4.95 8.24
N SER A 185 -7.15 -4.20 8.88
CA SER A 185 -6.40 -4.70 10.03
C SER A 185 -7.34 -5.17 11.14
N THR A 186 -8.24 -4.31 11.60
CA THR A 186 -9.20 -4.64 12.67
C THR A 186 -10.14 -5.78 12.25
N LEU A 187 -10.66 -5.75 11.02
CA LEU A 187 -11.50 -6.81 10.49
C LEU A 187 -10.76 -8.15 10.41
N ASN A 188 -9.43 -8.17 10.32
CA ASN A 188 -8.64 -9.40 10.24
C ASN A 188 -8.15 -9.93 11.60
N GLU A 189 -8.41 -9.22 12.69
CA GLU A 189 -8.04 -9.67 14.03
C GLU A 189 -8.85 -10.91 14.46
N SER A 190 -8.15 -11.86 15.10
CA SER A 190 -8.78 -13.08 15.59
C SER A 190 -9.88 -12.82 16.63
N GLN A 191 -9.70 -11.78 17.45
CA GLN A 191 -10.69 -11.35 18.43
C GLN A 191 -11.94 -10.79 17.76
N PHE A 192 -11.78 -9.99 16.70
CA PHE A 192 -12.92 -9.51 15.92
C PHE A 192 -13.73 -10.69 15.38
N ILE A 193 -13.08 -11.64 14.71
CA ILE A 193 -13.77 -12.77 14.03
C ILE A 193 -14.50 -13.68 15.01
N ARG A 194 -13.90 -13.97 16.18
CA ARG A 194 -14.38 -14.99 17.12
C ARG A 194 -15.78 -14.70 17.67
N PHE A 195 -16.16 -13.44 17.78
CA PHE A 195 -17.40 -13.02 18.45
C PHE A 195 -18.48 -12.51 17.48
N GLN A 196 -18.31 -12.71 16.17
CA GLN A 196 -19.30 -12.26 15.18
C GLN A 196 -20.39 -13.29 14.90
N THR A 197 -21.60 -12.78 14.64
CA THR A 197 -22.70 -13.57 14.10
C THR A 197 -22.35 -14.08 12.69
N HIS A 198 -23.10 -15.08 12.20
CA HIS A 198 -22.91 -15.55 10.82
C HIS A 198 -23.13 -14.42 9.81
N GLU A 199 -24.15 -13.58 10.02
CA GLU A 199 -24.46 -12.43 9.17
C GLU A 199 -23.34 -11.39 9.18
N ASN A 200 -22.84 -10.98 10.36
CA ASN A 200 -21.72 -10.04 10.45
C ASN A 200 -20.44 -10.60 9.84
N ASN A 201 -20.24 -11.91 9.88
CA ASN A 201 -19.13 -12.56 9.18
C ASN A 201 -19.28 -12.48 7.65
N GLN A 202 -20.49 -12.55 7.10
CA GLN A 202 -20.70 -12.33 5.66
C GLN A 202 -20.51 -10.85 5.28
N LEU A 203 -21.02 -9.91 6.09
CA LEU A 203 -20.77 -8.48 5.91
C LEU A 203 -19.27 -8.16 5.98
N ARG A 204 -18.55 -8.73 6.96
CA ARG A 204 -17.09 -8.65 7.07
C ARG A 204 -16.41 -9.09 5.79
N LYS A 205 -16.80 -10.22 5.19
CA LYS A 205 -16.23 -10.68 3.93
C LYS A 205 -16.47 -9.67 2.81
N ALA A 206 -17.69 -9.13 2.70
CA ALA A 206 -18.02 -8.11 1.71
C ALA A 206 -17.18 -6.83 1.89
N LEU A 207 -17.03 -6.35 3.12
CA LEU A 207 -16.16 -5.21 3.45
C LEU A 207 -14.73 -5.43 2.98
N ARG A 208 -14.15 -6.58 3.34
CA ARG A 208 -12.77 -6.92 2.98
C ARG A 208 -12.58 -7.04 1.48
N VAL A 209 -13.55 -7.58 0.74
CA VAL A 209 -13.52 -7.60 -0.73
C VAL A 209 -13.40 -6.19 -1.31
N HIS A 210 -14.21 -5.25 -0.83
CA HIS A 210 -14.14 -3.87 -1.28
C HIS A 210 -12.80 -3.21 -0.92
N ILE A 211 -12.30 -3.40 0.31
CA ILE A 211 -11.02 -2.84 0.74
C ILE A 211 -9.87 -3.40 -0.09
N LEU A 212 -9.74 -4.74 -0.18
CA LEU A 212 -8.67 -5.39 -0.94
C LEU A 212 -8.72 -5.01 -2.42
N PHE A 213 -9.92 -4.89 -3.01
CA PHE A 213 -10.04 -4.45 -4.40
C PHE A 213 -9.49 -3.03 -4.59
N ASN A 214 -9.79 -2.09 -3.69
CA ASN A 214 -9.26 -0.72 -3.76
C ASN A 214 -7.73 -0.69 -3.57
N LEU A 215 -7.21 -1.50 -2.65
CA LEU A 215 -5.76 -1.65 -2.43
C LEU A 215 -5.05 -2.21 -3.67
N ALA A 216 -5.59 -3.28 -4.25
CA ALA A 216 -5.05 -3.89 -5.48
C ALA A 216 -5.12 -2.94 -6.67
N ASN A 217 -6.24 -2.23 -6.85
CA ASN A 217 -6.41 -1.24 -7.91
C ASN A 217 -5.40 -0.08 -7.77
N THR A 218 -5.15 0.38 -6.54
CA THR A 218 -4.14 1.40 -6.27
C THR A 218 -2.75 0.92 -6.66
N LYS A 219 -2.37 -0.30 -6.24
CA LYS A 219 -1.08 -0.91 -6.61
C LYS A 219 -0.92 -1.11 -8.12
N GLU A 220 -2.00 -1.49 -8.82
CA GLU A 220 -1.99 -1.62 -10.28
C GLU A 220 -1.76 -0.27 -10.97
N LEU A 221 -2.42 0.80 -10.49
CA LEU A 221 -2.25 2.17 -11.01
C LEU A 221 -0.84 2.70 -10.73
N ASP A 222 -0.29 2.40 -9.56
CA ASP A 222 1.09 2.72 -9.16
C ASP A 222 2.15 1.85 -9.87
N ARG A 223 1.71 0.95 -10.79
CA ARG A 223 2.56 0.03 -11.57
C ARG A 223 3.31 -1.01 -10.74
N ASP A 224 2.88 -1.24 -9.50
CA ASP A 224 3.34 -2.33 -8.63
C ASP A 224 2.51 -3.59 -8.88
N PHE A 225 2.73 -4.19 -10.06
CA PHE A 225 1.91 -5.30 -10.55
C PHE A 225 2.05 -6.59 -9.73
N VAL A 226 3.16 -6.76 -9.00
CA VAL A 226 3.41 -7.94 -8.17
C VAL A 226 2.52 -7.90 -6.94
N ASP A 227 2.52 -6.78 -6.21
CA ASP A 227 1.62 -6.60 -5.07
C ASP A 227 0.16 -6.54 -5.52
N ALA A 228 -0.15 -5.88 -6.64
CA ALA A 228 -1.51 -5.84 -7.18
C ALA A 228 -2.05 -7.25 -7.46
N LEU A 229 -1.25 -8.11 -8.11
CA LEU A 229 -1.62 -9.49 -8.40
C LEU A 229 -1.90 -10.28 -7.11
N ARG A 230 -1.01 -10.18 -6.11
CA ARG A 230 -1.18 -10.85 -4.81
C ARG A 230 -2.48 -10.43 -4.13
N ILE A 231 -2.75 -9.12 -4.07
CA ILE A 231 -3.93 -8.60 -3.37
C ILE A 231 -5.22 -8.94 -4.13
N TYR A 232 -5.20 -8.96 -5.47
CA TYR A 232 -6.35 -9.44 -6.24
C TYR A 232 -6.65 -10.93 -5.98
N GLN A 233 -5.62 -11.77 -5.82
CA GLN A 233 -5.79 -13.18 -5.42
C GLN A 233 -6.35 -13.29 -4.00
N ASP A 234 -5.88 -12.46 -3.06
CA ASP A 234 -6.45 -12.41 -1.70
C ASP A 234 -7.94 -12.04 -1.72
N CYS A 235 -8.34 -11.13 -2.62
CA CYS A 235 -9.73 -10.79 -2.85
C CYS A 235 -10.56 -11.97 -3.39
N GLU A 236 -10.01 -12.80 -4.28
CA GLU A 236 -10.67 -14.02 -4.78
C GLU A 236 -10.82 -15.09 -3.70
N ASN A 237 -9.79 -15.25 -2.86
CA ASN A 237 -9.75 -16.25 -1.80
C ASN A 237 -10.84 -16.04 -0.73
N ILE A 238 -11.41 -14.84 -0.62
CA ILE A 238 -12.56 -14.59 0.26
C ILE A 238 -13.80 -15.38 -0.21
N GLY A 239 -13.98 -15.54 -1.53
CA GLY A 239 -15.13 -16.19 -2.14
C GLY A 239 -16.42 -15.37 -2.09
N LEU A 240 -17.44 -15.84 -2.81
CA LEU A 240 -18.74 -15.15 -2.91
C LEU A 240 -19.38 -14.96 -1.53
N THR A 241 -19.91 -13.77 -1.29
CA THR A 241 -20.44 -13.35 0.01
C THR A 241 -21.95 -13.58 0.13
N SER A 242 -22.65 -13.67 -0.99
CA SER A 242 -24.11 -13.85 -1.11
C SER A 242 -24.98 -12.74 -0.52
N ILE A 243 -24.38 -11.79 0.24
CA ILE A 243 -25.06 -10.66 0.89
C ILE A 243 -24.85 -9.33 0.14
N SER A 244 -23.73 -9.20 -0.59
CA SER A 244 -23.38 -7.99 -1.32
C SER A 244 -23.10 -8.29 -2.80
N PHE A 245 -24.04 -7.90 -3.66
CA PHE A 245 -23.88 -8.04 -5.11
C PHE A 245 -22.70 -7.22 -5.65
N SER A 246 -22.41 -6.06 -5.05
CA SER A 246 -21.26 -5.25 -5.42
C SER A 246 -19.95 -5.96 -5.10
N ALA A 247 -19.83 -6.58 -3.93
CA ALA A 247 -18.65 -7.38 -3.56
C ALA A 247 -18.47 -8.58 -4.51
N ASP A 248 -19.54 -9.31 -4.81
CA ASP A 248 -19.48 -10.45 -5.72
C ASP A 248 -19.08 -10.04 -7.16
N LYS A 249 -19.47 -8.83 -7.59
CA LYS A 249 -19.01 -8.24 -8.86
C LYS A 249 -17.53 -7.89 -8.82
N LEU A 250 -17.02 -7.40 -7.69
CA LEU A 250 -15.59 -7.10 -7.51
C LEU A 250 -14.75 -8.38 -7.51
N ILE A 251 -15.20 -9.47 -6.89
CA ILE A 251 -14.50 -10.77 -6.94
C ILE A 251 -14.34 -11.24 -8.39
N LYS A 252 -15.41 -11.18 -9.19
CA LYS A 252 -15.35 -11.53 -10.63
C LYS A 252 -14.40 -10.60 -11.40
N LYS A 253 -14.33 -9.33 -11.01
CA LYS A 253 -13.41 -8.36 -11.61
C LYS A 253 -11.96 -8.65 -11.21
N SER A 254 -11.70 -9.01 -9.94
CA SER A 254 -10.40 -9.49 -9.46
C SER A 254 -9.94 -10.70 -10.26
N HIS A 255 -10.82 -11.69 -10.47
CA HIS A 255 -10.54 -12.85 -11.34
C HIS A 255 -10.10 -12.49 -12.74
N THR A 256 -10.76 -11.49 -13.33
CA THR A 256 -10.39 -10.99 -14.64
C THR A 256 -9.03 -10.27 -14.59
N LYS A 257 -8.77 -9.47 -13.55
CA LYS A 257 -7.52 -8.75 -13.34
C LYS A 257 -6.34 -9.69 -13.10
N VAL A 258 -6.48 -10.71 -12.25
CA VAL A 258 -5.48 -11.75 -12.01
C VAL A 258 -5.11 -12.42 -13.33
N ARG A 259 -6.09 -12.87 -14.11
CA ARG A 259 -5.83 -13.49 -15.43
C ARG A 259 -5.13 -12.56 -16.40
N LEU A 260 -5.49 -11.28 -16.45
CA LEU A 260 -4.87 -10.31 -17.35
C LEU A 260 -3.44 -9.99 -16.93
N LEU A 261 -3.21 -9.77 -15.64
CA LEU A 261 -1.88 -9.50 -15.08
C LEU A 261 -0.99 -10.74 -15.26
N GLN A 262 -1.47 -11.94 -14.90
CA GLN A 262 -0.76 -13.21 -15.14
C GLN A 262 -0.44 -13.40 -16.62
N LYS A 263 -1.41 -13.20 -17.52
CA LYS A 263 -1.16 -13.29 -18.97
C LYS A 263 -0.13 -12.28 -19.45
N ASN A 264 -0.08 -11.08 -18.87
CA ASN A 264 0.94 -10.08 -19.21
C ASN A 264 2.32 -10.49 -18.68
N PHE A 265 2.40 -11.06 -17.48
CA PHE A 265 3.62 -11.70 -16.98
C PHE A 265 4.04 -12.87 -17.89
N GLU A 266 3.11 -13.75 -18.25
CA GLU A 266 3.30 -14.93 -19.10
C GLU A 266 3.63 -14.61 -20.55
N LYS A 267 3.14 -13.50 -21.12
CA LYS A 267 3.57 -13.02 -22.45
C LYS A 267 5.02 -12.57 -22.47
N GLY A 268 5.57 -12.21 -21.31
CA GLY A 268 7.01 -12.01 -21.10
C GLY A 268 7.79 -13.30 -20.85
N ILE A 269 7.10 -14.43 -20.66
CA ILE A 269 7.68 -15.76 -20.47
C ILE A 269 7.67 -16.47 -21.83
N PRO A 270 8.82 -16.94 -22.35
CA PRO A 270 8.84 -17.78 -23.53
C PRO A 270 7.89 -18.97 -23.35
N ASN A 271 7.09 -19.28 -24.37
CA ASN A 271 6.09 -20.34 -24.37
C ASN A 271 6.76 -21.73 -24.48
N VAL A 272 7.69 -22.02 -23.58
CA VAL A 272 8.46 -23.25 -23.49
C VAL A 272 8.30 -23.73 -22.06
N LEU A 273 7.77 -24.94 -21.87
CA LEU A 273 7.76 -25.59 -20.56
C LEU A 273 9.20 -25.51 -19.99
N PRO A 274 9.41 -24.98 -18.78
CA PRO A 274 10.74 -24.91 -18.19
C PRO A 274 11.09 -26.29 -17.63
N ILE A 275 11.10 -27.31 -18.50
CA ILE A 275 11.61 -28.63 -18.20
C ILE A 275 13.13 -28.53 -18.35
N CYS A 276 13.86 -28.84 -17.29
CA CYS A 276 15.31 -28.89 -17.37
C CYS A 276 15.74 -30.00 -18.34
N VAL A 277 16.31 -29.65 -19.50
CA VAL A 277 16.71 -30.62 -20.55
C VAL A 277 17.82 -31.60 -20.11
N GLN A 278 18.40 -31.40 -18.92
CA GLN A 278 19.40 -32.28 -18.33
C GLN A 278 18.84 -33.22 -17.25
N CYS A 279 17.71 -32.90 -16.60
CA CYS A 279 17.17 -33.72 -15.51
C CYS A 279 15.64 -33.86 -15.50
N ASP A 280 14.95 -33.38 -16.54
CA ASP A 280 13.50 -33.42 -16.72
C ASP A 280 12.68 -32.86 -15.54
N PHE A 281 13.26 -31.95 -14.77
CA PHE A 281 12.57 -31.32 -13.65
C PHE A 281 11.51 -30.33 -14.13
N GLU A 282 10.26 -30.55 -13.69
CA GLU A 282 9.10 -29.71 -13.98
C GLU A 282 8.72 -28.90 -12.72
N PRO A 283 8.89 -27.57 -12.72
CA PRO A 283 8.60 -26.75 -11.56
C PRO A 283 7.09 -26.63 -11.31
N LYS A 284 6.69 -26.67 -10.03
CA LYS A 284 5.27 -26.72 -9.63
C LYS A 284 4.64 -25.35 -9.41
N ASP A 285 5.44 -24.30 -9.20
CA ASP A 285 4.95 -22.95 -8.96
C ASP A 285 5.89 -21.84 -9.50
N THR A 286 5.39 -20.61 -9.48
CA THR A 286 6.14 -19.42 -9.93
C THR A 286 7.38 -19.16 -9.07
N LYS A 287 7.40 -19.55 -7.81
CA LYS A 287 8.54 -19.35 -6.89
C LYS A 287 9.70 -20.30 -7.24
N GLU A 288 9.42 -21.52 -7.68
CA GLU A 288 10.39 -22.46 -8.25
C GLU A 288 10.90 -21.99 -9.61
N ILE A 289 10.03 -21.42 -10.45
CA ILE A 289 10.44 -20.76 -11.71
C ILE A 289 11.38 -19.58 -11.42
N TRP A 290 11.14 -18.77 -10.37
CA TRP A 290 12.04 -17.69 -9.96
C TRP A 290 13.39 -18.18 -9.42
N LYS A 291 13.44 -19.37 -8.80
CA LYS A 291 14.71 -20.04 -8.46
C LYS A 291 15.46 -20.55 -9.70
N LEU A 292 14.74 -20.80 -10.80
CA LEU A 292 15.28 -21.18 -12.11
C LEU A 292 15.54 -19.98 -13.05
N LEU A 293 15.07 -18.78 -12.69
CA LEU A 293 15.24 -17.53 -13.46
C LEU A 293 16.65 -16.95 -13.41
N VAL A 294 17.64 -17.69 -12.91
CA VAL A 294 19.00 -17.49 -13.40
C VAL A 294 19.07 -18.09 -14.81
N CYS A 295 18.63 -17.31 -15.80
CA CYS A 295 18.66 -17.71 -17.21
C CYS A 295 20.03 -18.30 -17.55
N ALA A 296 20.08 -19.45 -18.25
CA ALA A 296 21.34 -20.05 -18.71
C ALA A 296 22.20 -19.05 -19.52
N LYS A 297 21.64 -18.00 -20.13
CA LYS A 297 22.38 -16.88 -20.75
C LYS A 297 22.91 -15.83 -19.78
N CYS A 298 22.30 -15.62 -18.61
CA CYS A 298 22.80 -14.71 -17.57
C CYS A 298 23.83 -15.43 -16.69
N GLN A 299 23.58 -16.71 -16.38
CA GLN A 299 24.58 -17.61 -15.84
C GLN A 299 25.70 -17.84 -16.86
N GLN A 300 25.43 -17.98 -18.16
CA GLN A 300 26.47 -18.01 -19.19
C GLN A 300 27.10 -16.65 -19.40
N LYS A 301 26.43 -15.49 -19.33
CA LYS A 301 27.10 -14.17 -19.46
C LYS A 301 28.02 -13.97 -18.29
N PHE A 302 27.55 -14.19 -17.06
CA PHE A 302 28.37 -14.13 -15.86
C PHE A 302 29.49 -15.18 -15.91
N ASN A 303 29.21 -16.45 -16.27
CA ASN A 303 30.21 -17.50 -16.43
C ASN A 303 31.15 -17.29 -17.62
N TYR A 304 30.69 -16.62 -18.69
CA TYR A 304 31.47 -16.20 -19.86
C TYR A 304 32.37 -15.05 -19.45
N TYR A 305 31.93 -14.13 -18.59
CA TYR A 305 32.80 -13.08 -18.06
C TYR A 305 33.78 -13.62 -17.01
N THR A 306 33.39 -14.54 -16.12
CA THR A 306 34.34 -15.17 -15.20
C THR A 306 35.33 -16.08 -15.94
N LYS A 307 34.95 -16.71 -17.07
CA LYS A 307 35.85 -17.52 -17.91
C LYS A 307 36.60 -16.75 -19.00
N ASN A 308 36.10 -15.60 -19.47
CA ASN A 308 36.69 -14.76 -20.53
C ASN A 308 36.98 -13.33 -20.06
N LEU A 309 37.20 -13.13 -18.75
CA LEU A 309 38.01 -12.01 -18.28
C LEU A 309 39.27 -12.00 -19.16
N PRO A 310 39.67 -10.83 -19.69
CA PRO A 310 40.87 -10.78 -20.51
C PRO A 310 41.99 -11.52 -19.78
N PRO A 311 42.76 -12.41 -20.45
CA PRO A 311 43.72 -13.32 -19.83
C PRO A 311 44.90 -12.62 -19.12
N HIS A 312 44.76 -11.33 -18.78
CA HIS A 312 45.79 -10.44 -18.28
C HIS A 312 45.40 -9.63 -17.03
N ASP A 313 44.21 -9.79 -16.43
CA ASP A 313 43.91 -9.17 -15.12
C ASP A 313 44.15 -10.16 -13.96
N TYR A 314 45.43 -10.30 -13.60
CA TYR A 314 45.86 -11.16 -12.49
C TYR A 314 45.32 -10.70 -11.13
N PHE A 315 44.98 -9.42 -11.00
CA PHE A 315 44.58 -8.84 -9.72
C PHE A 315 43.19 -9.32 -9.30
N GLN A 316 42.25 -9.36 -10.24
CA GLN A 316 40.86 -9.72 -9.94
C GLN A 316 40.63 -11.23 -9.81
N LYS A 317 41.48 -12.06 -10.43
CA LYS A 317 41.29 -13.53 -10.48
C LYS A 317 41.07 -14.13 -9.09
N TYR A 318 41.88 -13.71 -8.13
CA TYR A 318 41.82 -14.22 -6.75
C TYR A 318 40.50 -13.91 -6.04
N ILE A 319 39.87 -12.79 -6.38
CA ILE A 319 38.57 -12.38 -5.81
C ILE A 319 37.44 -13.19 -6.46
N TRP A 320 37.47 -13.33 -7.79
CA TRP A 320 36.44 -14.06 -8.54
C TRP A 320 36.31 -15.53 -8.14
N GLU A 321 37.40 -16.19 -7.77
CA GLU A 321 37.40 -17.61 -7.36
C GLU A 321 36.57 -17.89 -6.10
N ARG A 322 36.35 -16.89 -5.23
CA ARG A 322 35.62 -17.02 -3.96
C ARG A 322 34.36 -16.15 -3.88
N LEU A 323 34.01 -15.45 -4.95
CA LEU A 323 32.82 -14.62 -5.04
C LEU A 323 31.67 -15.41 -5.70
N SER A 324 30.54 -15.53 -5.01
CA SER A 324 29.37 -16.26 -5.51
C SER A 324 28.15 -15.36 -5.61
N LEU A 325 27.46 -15.33 -6.75
CA LEU A 325 26.20 -14.60 -6.88
C LEU A 325 25.06 -15.39 -6.20
N ILE A 326 24.36 -14.77 -5.24
CA ILE A 326 23.28 -15.41 -4.47
C ILE A 326 21.91 -15.05 -5.06
N SER A 327 21.69 -13.78 -5.37
CA SER A 327 20.43 -13.29 -5.92
C SER A 327 20.62 -12.03 -6.76
N PHE A 328 19.64 -11.73 -7.60
CA PHE A 328 19.54 -10.47 -8.30
C PHE A 328 18.06 -10.06 -8.42
N GLU A 329 17.79 -8.77 -8.30
CA GLU A 329 16.48 -8.10 -8.43
C GLU A 329 16.58 -7.05 -9.56
N HIS A 330 15.54 -6.23 -9.81
CA HIS A 330 15.46 -5.36 -10.99
C HIS A 330 16.67 -4.42 -11.21
N ASP A 331 17.36 -4.03 -10.14
CA ASP A 331 18.49 -3.09 -10.16
C ASP A 331 19.62 -3.46 -9.17
N LYS A 332 19.58 -4.65 -8.57
CA LYS A 332 20.43 -5.05 -7.44
C LYS A 332 20.93 -6.48 -7.61
N CYS A 333 22.21 -6.72 -7.34
CA CYS A 333 22.78 -8.06 -7.17
C CYS A 333 23.28 -8.25 -5.73
N VAL A 334 23.14 -9.47 -5.21
CA VAL A 334 23.68 -9.87 -3.91
C VAL A 334 24.71 -10.98 -4.11
N PHE A 335 25.92 -10.75 -3.63
CA PHE A 335 27.02 -11.70 -3.68
C PHE A 335 27.38 -12.22 -2.29
N GLU A 336 27.89 -13.44 -2.24
CA GLU A 336 28.53 -14.05 -1.08
C GLU A 336 30.04 -14.04 -1.26
N TYR A 337 30.77 -13.75 -0.19
CA TYR A 337 32.22 -13.87 -0.16
C TYR A 337 32.71 -14.39 1.19
N VAL A 338 33.54 -15.43 1.19
CA VAL A 338 34.17 -15.95 2.42
C VAL A 338 35.56 -15.35 2.56
N VAL A 339 35.79 -14.64 3.68
CA VAL A 339 37.07 -13.96 3.94
C VAL A 339 38.17 -14.97 4.25
N ASP A 340 39.25 -14.96 3.48
CA ASP A 340 40.45 -15.78 3.71
C ASP A 340 41.48 -14.95 4.50
N PRO A 341 42.35 -15.59 5.30
CA PRO A 341 43.44 -14.90 5.98
C PRO A 341 44.30 -13.99 5.08
N LYS A 342 44.46 -14.31 3.80
CA LYS A 342 45.20 -13.50 2.82
C LYS A 342 44.50 -12.20 2.42
N ASP A 343 43.20 -12.09 2.67
CA ASP A 343 42.43 -10.87 2.43
C ASP A 343 42.62 -9.85 3.56
N CYS A 344 43.22 -10.28 4.67
CA CYS A 344 43.28 -9.52 5.92
C CYS A 344 44.52 -8.61 5.99
N ASN A 345 44.37 -7.51 6.75
CA ASN A 345 45.47 -6.65 7.16
C ASN A 345 46.20 -7.21 8.40
N SER A 346 47.27 -6.55 8.83
CA SER A 346 48.08 -6.96 9.99
C SER A 346 47.33 -7.00 11.33
N PHE A 347 46.13 -6.41 11.41
CA PHE A 347 45.26 -6.45 12.58
C PHE A 347 44.20 -7.56 12.52
N GLY A 348 44.26 -8.44 11.51
CA GLY A 348 43.40 -9.62 11.39
C GLY A 348 41.97 -9.34 10.91
N GLY A 349 41.68 -8.12 10.46
CA GLY A 349 40.45 -7.78 9.75
C GLY A 349 40.68 -7.69 8.25
N ILE A 350 39.64 -7.89 7.44
CA ILE A 350 39.72 -7.71 5.98
C ILE A 350 40.35 -6.36 5.63
N HIS A 351 41.29 -6.36 4.68
CA HIS A 351 42.05 -5.18 4.32
C HIS A 351 41.15 -4.17 3.61
N GLY A 352 41.26 -2.87 3.96
CA GLY A 352 40.42 -1.83 3.37
C GLY A 352 40.57 -1.76 1.84
N GLY A 353 41.80 -1.87 1.34
CA GLY A 353 42.07 -1.98 -0.10
C GLY A 353 41.41 -3.19 -0.75
N PHE A 354 41.25 -4.31 -0.03
CA PHE A 354 40.56 -5.49 -0.54
C PHE A 354 39.05 -5.27 -0.63
N ILE A 355 38.45 -4.62 0.37
CA ILE A 355 37.05 -4.17 0.30
C ILE A 355 36.84 -3.24 -0.90
N ALA A 356 37.77 -2.31 -1.14
CA ALA A 356 37.70 -1.41 -2.29
C ALA A 356 37.69 -2.17 -3.62
N SER A 357 38.56 -3.18 -3.75
CA SER A 357 38.58 -4.06 -4.92
C SER A 357 37.30 -4.88 -5.06
N LEU A 358 36.74 -5.42 -3.96
CA LEU A 358 35.46 -6.11 -3.97
C LEU A 358 34.35 -5.20 -4.50
N ILE A 359 34.26 -3.95 -4.02
CA ILE A 359 33.27 -2.97 -4.46
C ILE A 359 33.43 -2.67 -5.96
N ASP A 360 34.65 -2.40 -6.42
CA ASP A 360 34.96 -2.14 -7.84
C ASP A 360 34.50 -3.31 -8.75
N ILE A 361 34.80 -4.54 -8.33
CA ILE A 361 34.45 -5.75 -9.07
C ILE A 361 32.93 -5.97 -9.12
N VAL A 362 32.24 -5.96 -7.97
CA VAL A 362 30.79 -6.25 -7.93
C VAL A 362 29.98 -5.15 -8.61
N SER A 363 30.35 -3.88 -8.43
CA SER A 363 29.67 -2.77 -9.10
C SER A 363 29.81 -2.85 -10.62
N SER A 364 30.99 -3.21 -11.12
CA SER A 364 31.23 -3.48 -12.54
C SER A 364 30.36 -4.64 -13.04
N ALA A 365 30.28 -5.73 -12.28
CA ALA A 365 29.45 -6.88 -12.62
C ALA A 365 27.97 -6.50 -12.71
N VAL A 366 27.46 -5.74 -11.74
CA VAL A 366 26.08 -5.26 -11.71
C VAL A 366 25.76 -4.36 -12.91
N ILE A 367 26.65 -3.43 -13.28
CA ILE A 367 26.47 -2.57 -14.48
C ILE A 367 26.31 -3.43 -15.73
N VAL A 368 27.17 -4.43 -15.92
CA VAL A 368 27.15 -5.31 -17.10
C VAL A 368 25.90 -6.20 -17.13
N VAL A 369 25.43 -6.64 -15.97
CA VAL A 369 24.22 -7.46 -15.86
C VAL A 369 22.97 -6.67 -16.26
N PHE A 370 22.84 -5.42 -15.82
CA PHE A 370 21.62 -4.62 -16.01
C PHE A 370 21.62 -3.72 -17.24
N GLN A 371 22.73 -3.61 -17.98
CA GLN A 371 22.81 -2.76 -19.17
C GLN A 371 23.28 -3.53 -20.40
N ASP A 372 22.40 -3.61 -21.41
CA ASP A 372 22.67 -4.26 -22.70
C ASP A 372 23.08 -3.28 -23.81
N LYS A 373 22.88 -1.97 -23.61
CA LYS A 373 23.09 -0.93 -24.65
C LYS A 373 24.41 -0.15 -24.51
N TYR A 374 24.88 0.07 -23.29
CA TYR A 374 26.04 0.89 -22.92
C TYR A 374 26.85 0.13 -21.85
N PHE A 375 28.11 0.48 -21.59
CA PHE A 375 28.93 -0.20 -20.59
C PHE A 375 29.05 -1.73 -20.78
N LYS A 376 29.18 -2.21 -22.02
CA LYS A 376 29.34 -3.65 -22.32
C LYS A 376 30.50 -4.30 -21.57
N SER A 377 31.55 -3.51 -21.28
CA SER A 377 32.73 -3.91 -20.50
C SER A 377 32.69 -3.45 -19.03
N GLY A 378 31.56 -2.91 -18.56
CA GLY A 378 31.41 -2.34 -17.23
C GLY A 378 32.00 -0.94 -17.08
N GLY A 379 32.59 -0.36 -18.13
CA GLY A 379 33.19 0.97 -18.12
C GLY A 379 34.49 1.07 -17.30
N VAL A 380 35.05 2.27 -17.23
CA VAL A 380 36.25 2.58 -16.44
C VAL A 380 35.91 3.43 -15.23
N SER A 381 36.56 3.16 -14.10
CA SER A 381 36.32 3.85 -12.83
C SER A 381 36.71 5.32 -12.94
N THR A 382 35.84 6.23 -12.49
CA THR A 382 36.09 7.68 -12.47
C THR A 382 36.21 8.22 -11.05
N ASP A 383 35.37 7.72 -10.15
CA ASP A 383 35.36 8.10 -8.74
C ASP A 383 34.80 6.94 -7.92
N MET A 384 35.42 6.65 -6.77
CA MET A 384 34.95 5.64 -5.83
C MET A 384 35.14 6.14 -4.40
N ALA A 385 34.05 6.22 -3.64
CA ALA A 385 34.03 6.66 -2.24
C ALA A 385 33.57 5.50 -1.34
N ILE A 386 34.30 5.25 -0.26
CA ILE A 386 34.05 4.11 0.64
C ILE A 386 34.06 4.56 2.10
N SER A 387 33.01 4.19 2.83
CA SER A 387 32.88 4.34 4.28
C SER A 387 33.09 2.99 4.94
N TYR A 388 34.13 2.86 5.76
CA TYR A 388 34.42 1.66 6.55
C TYR A 388 33.74 1.77 7.92
N VAL A 389 32.76 0.91 8.18
CA VAL A 389 31.86 1.02 9.34
C VAL A 389 32.28 0.05 10.44
N SER A 390 32.61 -1.19 10.10
CA SER A 390 33.08 -2.18 11.07
C SER A 390 33.97 -3.24 10.45
N ALA A 391 34.68 -4.00 11.28
CA ALA A 391 35.59 -5.05 10.83
C ALA A 391 34.87 -6.39 10.58
N ALA A 392 35.30 -7.10 9.54
CA ALA A 392 35.08 -8.54 9.35
C ALA A 392 36.43 -9.27 9.44
N ARG A 393 36.44 -10.47 10.02
CA ARG A 393 37.63 -11.28 10.26
C ARG A 393 37.72 -12.42 9.24
N ALA A 394 38.86 -13.10 9.20
CA ALA A 394 38.99 -14.35 8.46
C ALA A 394 37.88 -15.35 8.86
N GLU A 395 37.43 -16.14 7.89
CA GLU A 395 36.31 -17.09 7.96
C GLU A 395 34.91 -16.45 8.09
N ASP A 396 34.79 -15.13 8.23
CA ASP A 396 33.50 -14.47 8.12
C ASP A 396 32.94 -14.61 6.70
N THR A 397 31.63 -14.83 6.60
CA THR A 397 30.92 -14.75 5.32
C THR A 397 30.31 -13.36 5.17
N LEU A 398 30.58 -12.71 4.05
CA LEU A 398 30.06 -11.40 3.69
C LEU A 398 28.91 -11.55 2.69
N LEU A 399 27.84 -10.78 2.91
CA LEU A 399 26.82 -10.48 1.92
C LEU A 399 27.11 -9.11 1.33
N ILE A 400 27.27 -9.05 0.02
CA ILE A 400 27.65 -7.85 -0.73
C ILE A 400 26.48 -7.48 -1.63
N GLU A 401 25.73 -6.46 -1.23
CA GLU A 401 24.56 -5.96 -1.93
C GLU A 401 24.97 -4.78 -2.81
N SER A 402 24.94 -4.92 -4.13
CA SER A 402 25.33 -3.87 -5.07
C SER A 402 24.18 -3.52 -6.01
N MET A 403 23.86 -2.23 -6.13
CA MET A 403 22.75 -1.74 -6.94
C MET A 403 23.18 -0.63 -7.91
N VAL A 404 22.50 -0.52 -9.05
CA VAL A 404 22.68 0.60 -9.98
C VAL A 404 21.72 1.71 -9.63
N PHE A 405 22.25 2.86 -9.22
CA PHE A 405 21.43 4.00 -8.82
C PHE A 405 20.98 4.86 -10.01
N LYS A 406 21.87 5.07 -10.99
CA LYS A 406 21.58 5.87 -12.18
C LYS A 406 22.43 5.42 -13.37
N ILE A 407 21.80 5.22 -14.52
CA ILE A 407 22.47 4.87 -15.78
C ILE A 407 22.25 5.97 -16.81
N GLY A 408 23.32 6.64 -17.21
CA GLY A 408 23.36 7.54 -18.36
C GLY A 408 24.05 6.91 -19.57
N LYS A 409 24.14 7.65 -20.68
CA LYS A 409 24.91 7.20 -21.87
C LYS A 409 26.42 7.16 -21.61
N SER A 410 26.92 8.11 -20.81
CA SER A 410 28.36 8.32 -20.56
C SER A 410 28.80 7.94 -19.15
N LEU A 411 27.94 8.09 -18.14
CA LEU A 411 28.26 7.82 -16.73
C LEU A 411 27.20 6.95 -16.08
N THR A 412 27.64 6.06 -15.19
CA THR A 412 26.79 5.22 -14.36
C THR A 412 27.24 5.30 -12.91
N ASN A 413 26.30 5.28 -11.97
CA ASN A 413 26.54 5.33 -10.54
C ASN A 413 25.98 4.07 -9.89
N THR A 414 26.77 3.48 -9.00
CA THR A 414 26.41 2.30 -8.23
C THR A 414 26.59 2.54 -6.74
N HIS A 415 25.83 1.80 -5.94
CA HIS A 415 25.93 1.80 -4.49
C HIS A 415 26.06 0.36 -3.99
N THR A 416 27.03 0.10 -3.12
CA THR A 416 27.34 -1.23 -2.61
C THR A 416 27.38 -1.23 -1.09
N ILE A 417 26.76 -2.21 -0.45
CA ILE A 417 26.75 -2.40 1.00
C ILE A 417 27.30 -3.79 1.31
N LEU A 418 28.33 -3.85 2.14
CA LEU A 418 28.90 -5.10 2.65
C LEU A 418 28.37 -5.34 4.06
N LYS A 419 27.79 -6.53 4.30
CA LYS A 419 27.27 -6.96 5.60
C LYS A 419 27.87 -8.30 5.98
N GLN A 420 28.09 -8.54 7.27
CA GLN A 420 28.38 -9.88 7.76
C GLN A 420 27.10 -10.73 7.69
N LYS A 421 27.15 -11.90 7.04
CA LYS A 421 25.98 -12.75 6.77
C LYS A 421 25.23 -13.16 8.04
N ASN A 422 25.97 -13.55 9.08
CA ASN A 422 25.36 -14.11 10.29
C ASN A 422 24.73 -13.04 11.20
N SER A 423 25.33 -11.86 11.30
CA SER A 423 24.87 -10.80 12.22
C SER A 423 24.09 -9.69 11.54
N GLY A 424 24.17 -9.57 10.21
CA GLY A 424 23.63 -8.44 9.44
C GLY A 424 24.41 -7.13 9.63
N LYS A 425 25.51 -7.13 10.41
CA LYS A 425 26.28 -5.92 10.71
C LYS A 425 26.94 -5.36 9.45
N VAL A 426 26.79 -4.05 9.24
CA VAL A 426 27.42 -3.34 8.10
C VAL A 426 28.92 -3.22 8.31
N ILE A 427 29.68 -3.73 7.35
CA ILE A 427 31.15 -3.71 7.31
C ILE A 427 31.62 -2.45 6.59
N ALA A 428 31.10 -2.20 5.39
CA ALA A 428 31.44 -1.03 4.59
C ALA A 428 30.30 -0.66 3.64
N MET A 429 30.30 0.59 3.19
CA MET A 429 29.40 1.12 2.16
C MET A 429 30.23 1.83 1.11
N GLY A 430 29.92 1.63 -0.17
CA GLY A 430 30.65 2.19 -1.30
C GLY A 430 29.74 2.84 -2.32
N GLN A 431 30.19 3.96 -2.88
CA GLN A 431 29.64 4.56 -4.09
C GLN A 431 30.69 4.48 -5.18
N HIS A 432 30.31 4.08 -6.39
CA HIS A 432 31.25 3.94 -7.49
C HIS A 432 30.65 4.46 -8.80
N THR A 433 31.35 5.42 -9.40
CA THR A 433 31.00 6.06 -10.67
C THR A 433 31.92 5.57 -11.78
N LYS A 434 31.34 5.08 -12.87
CA LYS A 434 32.09 4.60 -14.03
C LYS A 434 31.71 5.33 -15.31
N PHE A 435 32.69 5.52 -16.19
CA PHE A 435 32.55 6.12 -17.50
C PHE A 435 32.46 5.07 -18.61
N ASN A 436 31.55 5.27 -19.54
CA ASN A 436 31.31 4.37 -20.67
C ASN A 436 32.41 4.52 -21.72
N VAL A 437 33.09 3.43 -22.05
CA VAL A 437 34.13 3.39 -23.08
C VAL A 437 33.76 2.53 -24.29
N ASP A 438 32.50 2.13 -24.42
CA ASP A 438 32.03 1.27 -25.52
C ASP A 438 32.26 1.85 -26.92
N SER A 439 32.43 3.16 -27.08
CA SER A 439 32.76 3.76 -28.38
C SER A 439 34.25 3.67 -28.74
N LYS A 440 35.09 3.23 -27.79
CA LYS A 440 36.55 3.11 -27.91
C LYS A 440 37.02 1.66 -27.96
N ILE A 441 36.09 0.71 -27.81
CA ILE A 441 36.26 -0.74 -27.88
C ILE A 441 35.47 -1.20 -29.10
#